data_AF-A0A0D9NWV4-F1
#
_entry.id   AF-A0A0D9NWV4-F1
#
_cell.length_a   1.000
_cell.length_b   1.000
_cell.length_c   1.000
_cell.angle_alpha   90.00
_cell.angle_beta   90.00
_cell.angle_gamma   90.00
#
_symmetry.space_group_name_H-M   'P 1'
#
loop_
_entity.id
_entity.type
_entity.pdbx_description
1 polymer ?
#
loop_
_entity_poly.entity_id
_entity_poly.type
_entity_poly.pdbx_seq_one_letter_code
_entity_poly.pdbx_strand_id
1 'polypeptide(L)'
;MSSSQTNAWLRAQRKLDLVQVADSVGLKNYEGLKKSELEAALDEFIAENSSRLANRSDLAPYFTSRSKALGSPVKREKDSSKDESDKPLKVTKRRVTKALEELTSESDERGSSTAITRTPARSLSQVAARIPLPATPADVANAFDRSTIAMRKRVSSIYQETGITEASNATRETLSTVTSILFVVAAFELYFIRPEILANRYAFTIPAIRAIGTSDYPIYLPDMFLILTSSFWSPALTWALTSVVLPSLFGYFFNLTATSHPGPRTRSRAALNDTVVDPLTFSIVKALVSYVVYGQGVTFGGFLSETSIERLNGAVYGGYKGILVGTAVTGIVSMYEAVLRK
;
A
#
# COMPACT_ATOMS: atom_id res chain seq x y z
N MET A 1 32.30 20.58 -26.80
CA MET A 1 32.47 20.97 -25.38
C MET A 1 31.65 19.99 -24.54
N SER A 2 32.30 19.05 -23.86
CA SER A 2 31.61 18.13 -22.95
C SER A 2 31.18 18.88 -21.69
N SER A 3 29.93 18.78 -21.30
CA SER A 3 29.48 19.21 -19.98
C SER A 3 30.00 18.23 -18.94
N SER A 4 31.19 18.50 -18.39
CA SER A 4 31.73 17.75 -17.26
C SER A 4 30.74 17.83 -16.09
N GLN A 5 30.31 16.67 -15.59
CA GLN A 5 29.30 16.57 -14.55
C GLN A 5 29.91 16.97 -13.19
N THR A 6 29.95 18.26 -12.90
CA THR A 6 30.63 18.80 -11.71
C THR A 6 30.05 18.24 -10.40
N ASN A 7 30.90 17.97 -9.42
CA ASN A 7 30.51 17.45 -8.12
C ASN A 7 29.45 18.35 -7.43
N ALA A 8 28.41 17.72 -6.86
CA ALA A 8 27.31 18.41 -6.19
C ALA A 8 27.75 19.27 -4.99
N TRP A 9 28.85 18.90 -4.31
CA TRP A 9 29.41 19.71 -3.22
C TRP A 9 30.03 21.02 -3.72
N LEU A 10 30.76 21.00 -4.85
CA LEU A 10 31.34 22.20 -5.45
C LEU A 10 30.25 23.18 -5.91
N ARG A 11 29.19 22.66 -6.53
CA ARG A 11 28.02 23.45 -6.94
C ARG A 11 27.31 24.17 -5.78
N ALA A 12 27.35 23.58 -4.58
CA ALA A 12 26.71 24.15 -3.38
C ALA A 12 27.47 25.32 -2.74
N GLN A 13 28.78 25.47 -3.02
CA GLN A 13 29.61 26.53 -2.45
C GLN A 13 29.39 27.89 -3.13
N ARG A 14 29.71 29.00 -2.44
CA ARG A 14 29.72 30.34 -3.06
C ARG A 14 31.04 30.57 -3.81
N LYS A 15 31.10 31.58 -4.68
CA LYS A 15 32.33 31.87 -5.47
C LYS A 15 33.54 32.16 -4.56
N LEU A 16 33.33 32.83 -3.42
CA LEU A 16 34.40 33.12 -2.45
C LEU A 16 34.96 31.83 -1.82
N ASP A 17 34.09 30.93 -1.40
CA ASP A 17 34.50 29.65 -0.79
C ASP A 17 35.25 28.77 -1.81
N LEU A 18 34.82 28.78 -3.08
CA LEU A 18 35.52 28.08 -4.17
C LEU A 18 36.92 28.67 -4.45
N VAL A 19 37.09 30.00 -4.34
CA VAL A 19 38.40 30.67 -4.43
C VAL A 19 39.30 30.24 -3.26
N GLN A 20 38.78 30.27 -2.03
CA GLN A 20 39.54 29.80 -0.86
C GLN A 20 39.94 28.33 -0.97
N VAL A 21 39.07 27.47 -1.51
CA VAL A 21 39.43 26.06 -1.79
C VAL A 21 40.49 25.98 -2.89
N ALA A 22 40.38 26.75 -3.97
CA ALA A 22 41.37 26.80 -5.05
C ALA A 22 42.77 27.22 -4.55
N ASP A 23 42.86 28.27 -3.72
CA ASP A 23 44.09 28.68 -3.03
C ASP A 23 44.64 27.55 -2.15
N SER A 24 43.78 26.96 -1.32
CA SER A 24 44.19 25.90 -0.40
C SER A 24 44.71 24.66 -1.13
N VAL A 25 44.19 24.37 -2.32
CA VAL A 25 44.54 23.22 -3.17
C VAL A 25 45.73 23.54 -4.09
N GLY A 26 46.09 24.81 -4.25
CA GLY A 26 47.21 25.26 -5.08
C GLY A 26 46.90 25.35 -6.58
N LEU A 27 45.62 25.51 -6.93
CA LEU A 27 45.20 25.74 -8.32
C LEU A 27 45.73 27.10 -8.79
N LYS A 28 46.26 27.17 -10.01
CA LYS A 28 46.77 28.42 -10.61
C LYS A 28 45.80 28.95 -11.68
N ASN A 29 45.88 30.24 -11.95
CA ASN A 29 45.12 30.94 -13.02
C ASN A 29 43.58 30.94 -12.83
N TYR A 30 43.08 30.87 -11.59
CA TYR A 30 41.64 30.75 -11.33
C TYR A 30 40.90 32.11 -11.23
N GLU A 31 41.62 33.23 -11.03
CA GLU A 31 41.04 34.53 -10.67
C GLU A 31 40.06 35.10 -11.72
N GLY A 32 40.34 34.86 -13.01
CA GLY A 32 39.50 35.31 -14.13
C GLY A 32 38.27 34.44 -14.41
N LEU A 33 38.14 33.26 -13.78
CA LEU A 33 37.11 32.29 -14.12
C LEU A 33 35.71 32.68 -13.60
N LYS A 34 34.68 32.34 -14.38
CA LYS A 34 33.28 32.37 -13.92
C LYS A 34 33.04 31.19 -12.95
N LYS A 35 32.01 31.30 -12.09
CA LYS A 35 31.75 30.29 -11.05
C LYS A 35 31.66 28.86 -11.61
N SER A 36 30.95 28.68 -12.72
CA SER A 36 30.79 27.38 -13.39
C SER A 36 32.10 26.81 -13.98
N GLU A 37 32.99 27.68 -14.45
CA GLU A 37 34.31 27.30 -14.97
C GLU A 37 35.26 26.94 -13.83
N LEU A 38 35.21 27.70 -12.72
CA LEU A 38 35.93 27.42 -11.49
C LEU A 38 35.50 26.09 -10.85
N GLU A 39 34.20 25.79 -10.82
CA GLU A 39 33.67 24.49 -10.37
C GLU A 39 34.20 23.32 -11.21
N ALA A 40 34.27 23.48 -12.54
CA ALA A 40 34.76 22.44 -13.44
C ALA A 40 36.28 22.22 -13.31
N ALA A 41 37.07 23.30 -13.37
CA ALA A 41 38.53 23.23 -13.24
C ALA A 41 38.97 22.66 -11.87
N LEU A 42 38.24 22.98 -10.80
CA LEU A 42 38.52 22.46 -9.47
C LEU A 42 38.12 20.98 -9.32
N ASP A 43 37.04 20.52 -9.96
CA ASP A 43 36.64 19.10 -9.96
C ASP A 43 37.63 18.22 -10.76
N GLU A 44 38.17 18.77 -11.86
CA GLU A 44 39.20 18.15 -12.69
C GLU A 44 40.54 18.06 -11.92
N PHE A 45 41.02 19.19 -11.38
CA PHE A 45 42.27 19.24 -10.62
C PHE A 45 42.26 18.34 -9.36
N ILE A 46 41.13 18.27 -8.64
CA ILE A 46 40.99 17.38 -7.48
C ILE A 46 40.89 15.91 -7.90
N ALA A 47 40.32 15.60 -9.07
CA ALA A 47 40.31 14.25 -9.61
C ALA A 47 41.73 13.76 -9.97
N GLU A 48 42.50 14.58 -10.67
CA GLU A 48 43.90 14.30 -11.05
C GLU A 48 44.80 14.13 -9.82
N ASN A 49 44.66 15.02 -8.82
CA ASN A 49 45.49 15.03 -7.61
C ASN A 49 44.87 14.26 -6.43
N SER A 50 43.90 13.38 -6.70
CA SER A 50 43.05 12.74 -5.70
C SER A 50 43.82 11.96 -4.63
N SER A 51 44.89 11.24 -4.99
CA SER A 51 45.74 10.49 -4.05
C SER A 51 46.44 11.37 -3.01
N ARG A 52 46.82 12.60 -3.38
CA ARG A 52 47.44 13.59 -2.47
C ARG A 52 46.41 14.33 -1.64
N LEU A 53 45.22 14.57 -2.20
CA LEU A 53 44.18 15.41 -1.61
C LEU A 53 43.20 14.64 -0.72
N ALA A 54 43.10 13.32 -0.86
CA ALA A 54 42.19 12.46 -0.08
C ALA A 54 42.41 12.54 1.46
N ASN A 55 43.65 12.81 1.90
CA ASN A 55 44.01 12.86 3.32
C ASN A 55 43.68 14.21 4.00
N ARG A 56 43.08 15.19 3.29
CA ARG A 56 42.73 16.49 3.86
C ARG A 56 41.30 16.54 4.38
N SER A 57 41.14 16.98 5.63
CA SER A 57 39.85 17.25 6.29
C SER A 57 38.92 18.13 5.45
N ASP A 58 39.48 19.17 4.84
CA ASP A 58 38.74 20.25 4.17
C ASP A 58 38.00 19.74 2.92
N LEU A 59 38.53 18.67 2.31
CA LEU A 59 37.99 18.01 1.11
C LEU A 59 37.23 16.72 1.43
N ALA A 60 37.17 16.27 2.70
CA ALA A 60 36.40 15.10 3.07
C ALA A 60 34.90 15.16 2.65
N PRO A 61 34.21 16.32 2.69
CA PRO A 61 32.86 16.46 2.15
C PRO A 61 32.80 16.26 0.63
N TYR A 62 33.80 16.73 -0.11
CA TYR A 62 33.92 16.55 -1.57
C TYR A 62 34.05 15.07 -1.94
N PHE A 63 34.98 14.34 -1.29
CA PHE A 63 35.18 12.90 -1.54
C PHE A 63 33.97 12.06 -1.09
N THR A 64 33.28 12.46 -0.02
CA THR A 64 32.01 11.85 0.42
C THR A 64 30.87 12.08 -0.60
N SER A 65 30.82 13.25 -1.22
CA SER A 65 29.87 13.54 -2.31
C SER A 65 30.22 12.77 -3.59
N ARG A 66 31.52 12.68 -3.93
CA ARG A 66 32.01 11.96 -5.10
C ARG A 66 31.75 10.45 -5.01
N SER A 67 32.00 9.83 -3.85
CA SER A 67 31.70 8.41 -3.62
C SER A 67 30.21 8.10 -3.63
N LYS A 68 29.34 9.01 -3.14
CA LYS A 68 27.88 8.90 -3.29
C LYS A 68 27.39 9.06 -4.73
N ALA A 69 28.10 9.80 -5.57
CA ALA A 69 27.77 9.97 -7.00
C ALA A 69 28.29 8.81 -7.87
N LEU A 70 29.45 8.24 -7.53
CA LEU A 70 30.01 7.03 -8.17
C LEU A 70 29.34 5.73 -7.68
N GLY A 71 28.81 5.74 -6.47
CA GLY A 71 28.07 4.63 -5.88
C GLY A 71 26.70 4.43 -6.53
N SER A 72 26.67 3.66 -7.61
CA SER A 72 25.42 3.08 -8.11
C SER A 72 24.71 2.34 -6.98
N PRO A 73 23.41 2.57 -6.71
CA PRO A 73 22.65 1.90 -5.65
C PRO A 73 22.29 0.47 -6.04
N VAL A 74 23.29 -0.36 -6.32
CA VAL A 74 23.15 -1.80 -6.54
C VAL A 74 23.56 -2.51 -5.25
N LYS A 75 22.53 -2.98 -4.54
CA LYS A 75 22.51 -4.23 -3.78
C LYS A 75 23.84 -4.61 -3.08
N ARG A 76 24.12 -3.98 -1.94
CA ARG A 76 25.15 -4.47 -1.01
C ARG A 76 24.63 -5.75 -0.34
N GLU A 77 24.88 -6.88 -0.99
CA GLU A 77 24.54 -8.19 -0.43
C GLU A 77 25.35 -8.46 0.84
N LYS A 78 24.78 -9.34 1.65
CA LYS A 78 25.16 -9.63 3.02
C LYS A 78 26.23 -10.72 3.01
N ASP A 79 27.41 -10.40 3.51
CA ASP A 79 28.35 -11.41 3.96
C ASP A 79 28.59 -11.26 5.47
N SER A 80 28.70 -12.39 6.16
CA SER A 80 28.41 -12.49 7.60
C SER A 80 29.59 -12.97 8.42
N SER A 81 29.82 -12.38 9.60
CA SER A 81 30.08 -13.15 10.82
C SER A 81 30.09 -12.33 12.11
N LYS A 82 29.55 -12.97 13.15
CA LYS A 82 29.63 -12.72 14.61
C LYS A 82 28.80 -11.63 15.30
N ASP A 83 28.23 -12.12 16.41
CA ASP A 83 27.66 -11.52 17.62
C ASP A 83 26.41 -10.65 17.42
N GLU A 84 25.23 -11.22 17.67
CA GLU A 84 24.48 -11.11 18.95
C GLU A 84 23.80 -9.74 19.08
N SER A 85 22.51 -9.65 18.72
CA SER A 85 21.34 -9.92 19.59
C SER A 85 20.85 -8.63 20.29
N ASP A 86 19.55 -8.54 20.56
CA ASP A 86 18.90 -7.45 21.32
C ASP A 86 19.04 -5.98 20.85
N LYS A 87 18.11 -5.52 19.99
CA LYS A 87 16.99 -4.59 20.36
C LYS A 87 16.30 -3.90 19.16
N PRO A 88 15.04 -3.43 19.32
CA PRO A 88 14.15 -3.21 18.18
C PRO A 88 14.20 -1.82 17.51
N LEU A 89 13.88 -1.84 16.22
CA LEU A 89 13.19 -0.82 15.40
C LEU A 89 13.20 0.63 15.94
N LYS A 90 14.18 1.40 15.46
CA LYS A 90 14.32 2.85 15.70
C LYS A 90 13.27 3.66 14.93
N VAL A 91 12.10 3.85 15.52
CA VAL A 91 11.05 4.75 14.99
C VAL A 91 11.53 6.21 15.01
N THR A 92 11.34 6.91 13.89
CA THR A 92 11.74 8.30 13.66
C THR A 92 11.00 9.27 14.58
N LYS A 93 11.63 9.70 15.68
CA LYS A 93 11.10 10.76 16.56
C LYS A 93 11.04 12.11 15.84
N ARG A 94 9.83 12.62 15.60
CA ARG A 94 9.60 14.02 15.20
C ARG A 94 9.45 14.91 16.44
N ARG A 95 10.21 16.00 16.42
CA ARG A 95 10.41 17.03 17.45
C ARG A 95 9.09 17.66 17.95
N VAL A 96 8.85 17.62 19.27
CA VAL A 96 7.88 18.47 20.02
C VAL A 96 8.62 19.13 21.18
N THR A 97 8.18 20.32 21.57
CA THR A 97 8.93 21.31 22.37
C THR A 97 8.84 21.14 23.89
N LYS A 98 9.91 21.61 24.55
CA LYS A 98 10.08 21.83 26.00
C LYS A 98 8.81 22.23 26.76
N ALA A 99 8.59 21.59 27.91
CA ALA A 99 8.11 22.21 29.14
C ALA A 99 8.83 21.56 30.35
N LEU A 100 9.40 22.40 31.19
CA LEU A 100 10.01 22.17 32.51
C LEU A 100 9.02 22.90 33.47
N GLU A 101 8.71 22.53 34.72
CA GLU A 101 9.49 21.97 35.83
C GLU A 101 8.55 21.36 36.92
N GLU A 102 9.13 20.88 38.03
CA GLU A 102 8.54 20.55 39.35
C GLU A 102 7.81 19.20 39.53
N LEU A 103 7.98 18.42 40.62
CA LEU A 103 8.68 18.61 41.91
C LEU A 103 9.25 17.26 42.45
N THR A 104 10.39 17.35 43.15
CA THR A 104 10.96 16.50 44.23
C THR A 104 10.29 15.15 44.59
N SER A 105 10.97 14.00 44.50
CA SER A 105 11.92 13.40 45.50
C SER A 105 11.25 12.55 46.59
N GLU A 106 11.54 11.24 46.64
CA GLU A 106 12.32 10.62 47.75
C GLU A 106 12.49 9.07 47.64
N SER A 107 13.72 8.63 47.94
CA SER A 107 14.08 7.40 48.67
C SER A 107 14.01 5.99 48.04
N ASP A 108 15.19 5.54 47.58
CA ASP A 108 15.81 4.23 47.83
C ASP A 108 15.80 3.84 49.35
N GLU A 109 16.07 2.62 49.87
CA GLU A 109 16.54 1.33 49.34
C GLU A 109 16.29 0.18 50.36
N ARG A 110 16.42 -1.10 49.92
CA ARG A 110 16.79 -2.35 50.68
C ARG A 110 15.88 -2.94 51.78
N GLY A 111 15.74 -4.28 51.77
CA GLY A 111 15.32 -5.06 52.95
C GLY A 111 14.88 -6.52 52.71
N SER A 112 15.76 -7.49 52.98
CA SER A 112 15.50 -8.95 52.95
C SER A 112 15.47 -9.54 54.38
N SER A 113 14.79 -10.66 54.68
CA SER A 113 13.86 -11.51 53.90
C SER A 113 13.11 -12.52 54.82
N THR A 114 12.17 -13.27 54.23
CA THR A 114 11.68 -14.61 54.66
C THR A 114 10.96 -14.82 56.02
N ALA A 115 9.83 -15.53 55.91
CA ALA A 115 9.24 -16.48 56.87
C ALA A 115 8.65 -15.98 58.22
N ILE A 116 7.33 -16.13 58.38
CA ILE A 116 6.70 -17.23 59.14
C ILE A 116 5.17 -17.16 58.99
N THR A 117 4.52 -18.32 58.87
CA THR A 117 3.07 -18.48 58.82
C THR A 117 2.39 -18.17 60.16
N ARG A 118 1.39 -17.28 60.17
CA ARG A 118 0.35 -17.23 61.22
C ARG A 118 -0.87 -16.42 60.74
N THR A 119 -1.98 -17.11 60.54
CA THR A 119 -3.31 -16.49 60.45
C THR A 119 -3.79 -16.10 61.84
N PRO A 120 -4.38 -14.91 62.00
CA PRO A 120 -5.59 -14.82 62.81
C PRO A 120 -6.68 -13.97 62.14
N ALA A 121 -7.88 -14.55 62.06
CA ALA A 121 -9.07 -14.05 61.40
C ALA A 121 -9.67 -12.74 62.01
N ARG A 122 -8.97 -11.60 61.88
CA ARG A 122 -9.44 -10.31 62.43
C ARG A 122 -9.07 -9.04 61.63
N SER A 123 -8.73 -9.16 60.34
CA SER A 123 -8.32 -8.01 59.48
C SER A 123 -9.44 -7.38 58.63
N LEU A 124 -10.65 -7.95 58.57
CA LEU A 124 -11.74 -7.40 57.74
C LEU A 124 -12.32 -6.07 58.26
N SER A 125 -12.16 -5.74 59.53
CA SER A 125 -12.60 -4.47 60.12
C SER A 125 -11.61 -3.31 59.93
N GLN A 126 -10.33 -3.57 59.64
CA GLN A 126 -9.32 -2.52 59.44
C GLN A 126 -9.09 -2.14 57.97
N VAL A 127 -9.47 -2.98 57.01
CA VAL A 127 -9.50 -2.61 55.58
C VAL A 127 -10.71 -1.72 55.26
N ALA A 128 -11.85 -1.94 55.94
CA ALA A 128 -13.03 -1.08 55.83
C ALA A 128 -12.78 0.37 56.31
N ALA A 129 -11.83 0.57 57.23
CA ALA A 129 -11.45 1.88 57.75
C ALA A 129 -10.45 2.66 56.87
N ARG A 130 -10.00 2.09 55.74
CA ARG A 130 -9.11 2.76 54.76
C ARG A 130 -9.73 2.93 53.38
N ILE A 131 -11.05 2.76 53.27
CA ILE A 131 -11.83 3.32 52.16
C ILE A 131 -12.32 4.69 52.66
N PRO A 132 -11.73 5.81 52.22
CA PRO A 132 -12.30 7.12 52.53
C PRO A 132 -13.69 7.18 51.85
N LEU A 133 -14.73 7.11 52.67
CA LEU A 133 -16.10 7.36 52.23
C LEU A 133 -16.13 8.76 51.58
N PRO A 134 -16.65 8.91 50.34
CA PRO A 134 -16.72 10.21 49.69
C PRO A 134 -17.64 11.13 50.51
N ALA A 135 -17.02 12.04 51.25
CA ALA A 135 -17.68 12.91 52.21
C ALA A 135 -18.27 14.14 51.51
N THR A 136 -19.18 13.94 50.56
CA THR A 136 -20.26 14.85 50.11
C THR A 136 -20.90 14.32 48.80
N PRO A 137 -22.14 14.72 48.47
CA PRO A 137 -22.76 14.44 47.17
C PRO A 137 -21.94 14.95 45.96
N ALA A 138 -21.18 16.04 46.15
CA ALA A 138 -20.29 16.60 45.12
C ALA A 138 -19.11 15.67 44.78
N ASP A 139 -18.54 14.96 45.76
CA ASP A 139 -17.46 14.01 45.50
C ASP A 139 -17.92 12.75 44.77
N VAL A 140 -19.17 12.33 44.98
CA VAL A 140 -19.80 11.27 44.18
C VAL A 140 -19.97 11.73 42.73
N ALA A 141 -20.46 12.96 42.51
CA ALA A 141 -20.55 13.55 41.16
C ALA A 141 -19.16 13.65 40.50
N ASN A 142 -18.15 14.15 41.20
CA ASN A 142 -16.76 14.22 40.72
C ASN A 142 -16.18 12.83 40.40
N ALA A 143 -16.54 11.79 41.17
CA ALA A 143 -16.14 10.41 40.90
C ALA A 143 -16.83 9.83 39.65
N PHE A 144 -18.11 10.14 39.45
CA PHE A 144 -18.85 9.77 38.24
C PHE A 144 -18.39 10.54 36.99
N ASP A 145 -18.01 11.82 37.12
CA ASP A 145 -17.41 12.58 36.02
C ASP A 145 -16.04 12.02 35.66
N ARG A 146 -15.20 11.69 36.66
CA ARG A 146 -13.90 11.04 36.43
C ARG A 146 -14.07 9.66 35.77
N SER A 147 -15.05 8.85 36.17
CA SER A 147 -15.31 7.55 35.56
C SER A 147 -15.89 7.68 34.14
N THR A 148 -16.76 8.67 33.90
CA THR A 148 -17.31 9.00 32.58
C THR A 148 -16.23 9.51 31.63
N ILE A 149 -15.33 10.38 32.09
CA ILE A 149 -14.18 10.86 31.33
C ILE A 149 -13.20 9.71 31.06
N ALA A 150 -12.94 8.83 32.03
CA ALA A 150 -12.08 7.66 31.84
C ALA A 150 -12.69 6.65 30.85
N MET A 151 -14.00 6.39 30.92
CA MET A 151 -14.71 5.52 30.00
C MET A 151 -14.75 6.12 28.59
N ARG A 152 -15.04 7.42 28.46
CA ARG A 152 -14.96 8.15 27.18
C ARG A 152 -13.55 8.08 26.58
N LYS A 153 -12.50 8.25 27.39
CA LYS A 153 -11.10 8.10 26.96
C LYS A 153 -10.81 6.68 26.46
N ARG A 154 -11.26 5.64 27.17
CA ARG A 154 -11.10 4.23 26.76
C ARG A 154 -11.89 3.89 25.48
N VAL A 155 -13.12 4.38 25.35
CA VAL A 155 -13.90 4.22 24.12
C VAL A 155 -13.23 4.95 22.95
N SER A 156 -12.70 6.16 23.16
CA SER A 156 -11.96 6.86 22.11
C SER A 156 -10.61 6.22 21.77
N SER A 157 -9.89 5.63 22.73
CA SER A 157 -8.65 4.93 22.46
C SER A 157 -8.91 3.63 21.70
N ILE A 158 -9.92 2.85 22.10
CA ILE A 158 -10.36 1.66 21.36
C ILE A 158 -10.83 2.04 19.94
N TYR A 159 -11.53 3.17 19.77
CA TYR A 159 -11.95 3.64 18.44
C TYR A 159 -10.77 4.05 17.54
N GLN A 160 -9.72 4.66 18.11
CA GLN A 160 -8.49 4.98 17.38
C GLN A 160 -7.62 3.74 17.12
N GLU A 161 -7.55 2.81 18.07
CA GLU A 161 -6.76 1.57 18.02
C GLU A 161 -7.37 0.51 17.11
N THR A 162 -8.71 0.44 17.01
CA THR A 162 -9.41 -0.41 16.03
C THR A 162 -9.24 0.06 14.59
N GLY A 163 -8.77 1.29 14.36
CA GLY A 163 -8.40 1.80 13.04
C GLY A 163 -9.54 1.82 12.03
N ILE A 164 -10.80 1.71 12.44
CA ILE A 164 -11.95 1.49 11.54
C ILE A 164 -12.11 2.62 10.52
N THR A 165 -11.76 3.86 10.90
CA THR A 165 -11.75 5.01 9.98
C THR A 165 -10.58 4.98 9.00
N GLU A 166 -9.43 4.45 9.40
CA GLU A 166 -8.27 4.30 8.51
C GLU A 166 -8.50 3.15 7.54
N ALA A 167 -8.99 2.01 8.04
CA ALA A 167 -9.39 0.87 7.23
C ALA A 167 -10.52 1.22 6.25
N SER A 168 -11.53 2.01 6.64
CA SER A 168 -12.60 2.43 5.74
C SER A 168 -12.13 3.47 4.71
N ASN A 169 -11.23 4.39 5.08
CA ASN A 169 -10.60 5.30 4.12
C ASN A 169 -9.71 4.56 3.12
N ALA A 170 -8.87 3.61 3.57
CA ALA A 170 -8.05 2.77 2.69
C ALA A 170 -8.90 1.84 1.80
N THR A 171 -10.00 1.30 2.34
CA THR A 171 -10.98 0.53 1.55
C THR A 171 -11.66 1.42 0.51
N ARG A 172 -12.01 2.66 0.84
CA ARG A 172 -12.56 3.63 -0.11
C ARG A 172 -11.54 3.98 -1.19
N GLU A 173 -10.28 4.23 -0.82
CA GLU A 173 -9.21 4.58 -1.76
C GLU A 173 -8.96 3.42 -2.74
N THR A 174 -8.78 2.19 -2.24
CA THR A 174 -8.63 1.00 -3.08
C THR A 174 -9.84 0.74 -3.99
N LEU A 175 -11.08 0.84 -3.47
CA LEU A 175 -12.31 0.69 -4.27
C LEU A 175 -12.53 1.82 -5.27
N SER A 176 -12.00 3.03 -5.01
CA SER A 176 -12.15 4.19 -5.91
C SER A 176 -11.27 4.15 -7.17
N THR A 177 -10.42 3.14 -7.31
CA THR A 177 -9.64 2.93 -8.54
C THR A 177 -10.48 2.31 -9.66
N VAL A 178 -10.23 2.71 -10.91
CA VAL A 178 -10.92 2.13 -12.08
C VAL A 178 -10.69 0.62 -12.19
N THR A 179 -9.51 0.13 -11.80
CA THR A 179 -9.19 -1.30 -11.69
C THR A 179 -10.07 -2.04 -10.70
N SER A 180 -10.42 -1.45 -9.56
CA SER A 180 -11.36 -2.06 -8.61
C SER A 180 -12.79 -2.07 -9.14
N ILE A 181 -13.22 -1.02 -9.85
CA ILE A 181 -14.55 -0.97 -10.46
C ILE A 181 -14.68 -2.01 -11.58
N LEU A 182 -13.64 -2.17 -12.42
CA LEU A 182 -13.52 -3.26 -13.40
C LEU A 182 -13.61 -4.64 -12.72
N PHE A 183 -12.90 -4.84 -11.61
CA PHE A 183 -12.94 -6.09 -10.86
C PHE A 183 -14.31 -6.37 -10.25
N VAL A 184 -14.99 -5.36 -9.67
CA VAL A 184 -16.34 -5.52 -9.10
C VAL A 184 -17.35 -5.89 -10.19
N VAL A 185 -17.28 -5.29 -11.38
CA VAL A 185 -18.15 -5.65 -12.51
C VAL A 185 -17.86 -7.08 -13.01
N ALA A 186 -16.58 -7.47 -13.11
CA ALA A 186 -16.22 -8.84 -13.48
C ALA A 186 -16.62 -9.88 -12.41
N ALA A 187 -16.53 -9.54 -11.12
CA ALA A 187 -16.97 -10.37 -10.01
C ALA A 187 -18.50 -10.52 -9.98
N PHE A 188 -19.24 -9.45 -10.32
CA PHE A 188 -20.70 -9.49 -10.49
C PHE A 188 -21.10 -10.44 -11.64
N GLU A 189 -20.48 -10.32 -12.82
CA GLU A 189 -20.69 -11.27 -13.93
C GLU A 189 -20.40 -12.71 -13.48
N LEU A 190 -19.24 -12.93 -12.83
CA LEU A 190 -18.83 -14.26 -12.37
C LEU A 190 -19.78 -14.84 -11.32
N TYR A 191 -20.39 -14.03 -10.47
CA TYR A 191 -21.36 -14.47 -9.47
C TYR A 191 -22.61 -15.11 -10.11
N PHE A 192 -23.11 -14.55 -11.22
CA PHE A 192 -24.24 -15.11 -11.97
C PHE A 192 -23.84 -16.29 -12.88
N ILE A 193 -22.63 -16.26 -13.44
CA ILE A 193 -22.06 -17.37 -14.22
C ILE A 193 -21.78 -18.60 -13.34
N ARG A 194 -21.33 -18.41 -12.10
CA ARG A 194 -20.90 -19.47 -11.17
C ARG A 194 -21.88 -20.64 -11.05
N PRO A 195 -23.19 -20.48 -10.79
CA PRO A 195 -24.13 -21.60 -10.67
C PRO A 195 -24.31 -22.42 -11.96
N GLU A 196 -24.05 -21.86 -13.14
CA GLU A 196 -24.15 -22.58 -14.41
C GLU A 196 -22.91 -23.46 -14.68
N ILE A 197 -21.73 -22.94 -14.36
CA ILE A 197 -20.46 -23.66 -14.52
C ILE A 197 -20.25 -24.69 -13.39
N LEU A 198 -20.62 -24.32 -12.16
CA LEU A 198 -20.59 -25.18 -10.97
C LEU A 198 -22.02 -25.40 -10.45
N ALA A 199 -22.70 -26.38 -11.03
CA ALA A 199 -24.01 -26.81 -10.57
C ALA A 199 -23.98 -27.17 -9.07
N ASN A 200 -24.93 -26.64 -8.31
CA ASN A 200 -25.08 -26.97 -6.90
C ASN A 200 -25.76 -28.33 -6.76
N ARG A 201 -25.06 -29.30 -6.17
CA ARG A 201 -25.55 -30.64 -5.90
C ARG A 201 -25.96 -30.77 -4.44
N TYR A 202 -26.99 -31.57 -4.16
CA TYR A 202 -27.34 -31.93 -2.80
C TYR A 202 -26.15 -32.66 -2.12
N ALA A 203 -25.72 -32.17 -0.96
CA ALA A 203 -24.61 -32.75 -0.22
C ALA A 203 -25.10 -33.55 0.98
N PHE A 204 -25.80 -32.89 1.91
CA PHE A 204 -26.39 -33.51 3.11
C PHE A 204 -27.47 -32.61 3.71
N THR A 205 -28.41 -33.20 4.46
CA THR A 205 -29.32 -32.49 5.34
C THR A 205 -28.68 -32.30 6.71
N ILE A 206 -28.81 -31.10 7.30
CA ILE A 206 -28.69 -30.96 8.75
C ILE A 206 -30.00 -31.51 9.35
N PRO A 207 -29.95 -32.52 10.23
CA PRO A 207 -31.14 -33.09 10.83
C PRO A 207 -31.78 -32.13 11.85
N ALA A 208 -33.11 -32.13 11.90
CA ALA A 208 -33.93 -31.35 12.81
C ALA A 208 -33.57 -31.60 14.28
N ILE A 209 -33.09 -30.56 14.98
CA ILE A 209 -32.82 -30.63 16.41
C ILE A 209 -34.12 -30.27 17.14
N ARG A 210 -34.90 -31.28 17.51
CA ARG A 210 -36.19 -31.11 18.22
C ARG A 210 -36.07 -30.26 19.50
N ALA A 211 -34.91 -30.23 20.14
CA ALA A 211 -34.64 -29.40 21.33
C ALA A 211 -34.53 -27.89 21.04
N ILE A 212 -34.32 -27.48 19.79
CA ILE A 212 -34.19 -26.07 19.36
C ILE A 212 -35.37 -25.66 18.46
N GLY A 213 -36.23 -26.61 18.07
CA GLY A 213 -37.37 -26.37 17.17
C GLY A 213 -36.98 -26.11 15.71
N THR A 214 -35.75 -26.46 15.31
CA THR A 214 -35.27 -26.30 13.93
C THR A 214 -35.78 -27.42 13.03
N SER A 215 -36.22 -27.07 11.81
CA SER A 215 -36.61 -28.02 10.77
C SER A 215 -35.39 -28.61 10.05
N ASP A 216 -35.59 -29.74 9.36
CA ASP A 216 -34.55 -30.29 8.46
C ASP A 216 -34.18 -29.26 7.39
N TYR A 217 -32.88 -29.07 7.16
CA TYR A 217 -32.38 -28.11 6.16
C TYR A 217 -31.44 -28.81 5.17
N PRO A 218 -31.82 -28.94 3.88
CA PRO A 218 -30.96 -29.51 2.85
C PRO A 218 -29.86 -28.53 2.43
N ILE A 219 -28.60 -28.92 2.59
CA ILE A 219 -27.46 -28.13 2.13
C ILE A 219 -27.06 -28.59 0.74
N TYR A 220 -27.04 -27.63 -0.18
CA TYR A 220 -26.49 -27.78 -1.52
C TYR A 220 -25.08 -27.21 -1.55
N LEU A 221 -24.13 -27.98 -2.09
CA LEU A 221 -22.75 -27.56 -2.30
C LEU A 221 -22.42 -27.59 -3.80
N PRO A 222 -21.51 -26.73 -4.29
CA PRO A 222 -21.05 -26.81 -5.67
C PRO A 222 -20.37 -28.15 -5.92
N ASP A 223 -20.66 -28.80 -7.04
CA ASP A 223 -19.96 -30.04 -7.41
C ASP A 223 -18.53 -29.73 -7.87
N MET A 224 -17.58 -29.83 -6.93
CA MET A 224 -16.17 -29.54 -7.17
C MET A 224 -15.50 -30.52 -8.15
N PHE A 225 -16.08 -31.69 -8.40
CA PHE A 225 -15.55 -32.63 -9.41
C PHE A 225 -15.74 -32.11 -10.84
N LEU A 226 -16.68 -31.19 -11.06
CA LEU A 226 -16.83 -30.51 -12.36
C LEU A 226 -15.55 -29.76 -12.75
N ILE A 227 -14.75 -29.26 -11.79
CA ILE A 227 -13.48 -28.57 -12.06
C ILE A 227 -12.46 -29.50 -12.76
N LEU A 228 -12.57 -30.82 -12.61
CA LEU A 228 -11.71 -31.77 -13.33
C LEU A 228 -12.26 -32.12 -14.73
N THR A 229 -13.45 -31.61 -15.09
CA THR A 229 -14.20 -32.00 -16.29
C THR A 229 -14.21 -30.87 -17.33
N SER A 230 -14.18 -31.21 -18.61
CA SER A 230 -14.25 -30.24 -19.72
C SER A 230 -15.51 -29.35 -19.69
N SER A 231 -16.60 -29.83 -19.06
CA SER A 231 -17.85 -29.08 -18.85
C SER A 231 -17.68 -27.81 -18.01
N PHE A 232 -16.69 -27.77 -17.12
CA PHE A 232 -16.31 -26.55 -16.38
C PHE A 232 -15.42 -25.65 -17.24
N TRP A 233 -14.35 -26.23 -17.80
CA TRP A 233 -13.31 -25.46 -18.50
C TRP A 233 -13.80 -24.83 -19.80
N SER A 234 -14.72 -25.46 -20.53
CA SER A 234 -15.21 -24.91 -21.80
C SER A 234 -15.90 -23.54 -21.63
N PRO A 235 -16.95 -23.37 -20.79
CA PRO A 235 -17.53 -22.04 -20.54
C PRO A 235 -16.59 -21.12 -19.72
N ALA A 236 -15.79 -21.65 -18.79
CA ALA A 236 -14.88 -20.83 -17.98
C ALA A 236 -13.76 -20.20 -18.82
N LEU A 237 -13.13 -20.97 -19.72
CA LEU A 237 -12.12 -20.46 -20.66
C LEU A 237 -12.75 -19.56 -21.72
N THR A 238 -13.98 -19.86 -22.18
CA THR A 238 -14.72 -18.98 -23.09
C THR A 238 -14.88 -17.60 -22.46
N TRP A 239 -15.44 -17.50 -21.25
CA TRP A 239 -15.59 -16.22 -20.54
C TRP A 239 -14.24 -15.56 -20.25
N ALA A 240 -13.25 -16.31 -19.75
CA ALA A 240 -11.93 -15.73 -19.45
C ALA A 240 -11.27 -15.15 -20.71
N LEU A 241 -11.37 -15.83 -21.86
CA LEU A 241 -10.80 -15.39 -23.12
C LEU A 241 -11.50 -14.14 -23.65
N THR A 242 -12.84 -14.10 -23.65
CA THR A 242 -13.61 -12.96 -24.18
C THR A 242 -13.66 -11.75 -23.25
N SER A 243 -13.68 -11.97 -21.93
CA SER A 243 -13.91 -10.95 -20.92
C SER A 243 -12.63 -10.43 -20.25
N VAL A 244 -11.52 -11.18 -20.33
CA VAL A 244 -10.24 -10.83 -19.68
C VAL A 244 -9.08 -10.84 -20.68
N VAL A 245 -8.81 -11.97 -21.35
CA VAL A 245 -7.58 -12.13 -22.16
C VAL A 245 -7.60 -11.24 -23.40
N LEU A 246 -8.63 -11.31 -24.25
CA LEU A 246 -8.72 -10.43 -25.43
C LEU A 246 -8.76 -8.95 -25.03
N PRO A 247 -9.63 -8.49 -24.11
CA PRO A 247 -9.68 -7.08 -23.72
C PRO A 247 -8.37 -6.55 -23.11
N SER A 248 -7.67 -7.35 -22.31
CA SER A 248 -6.37 -6.95 -21.74
C SER A 248 -5.24 -6.93 -22.78
N LEU A 249 -5.22 -7.88 -23.73
CA LEU A 249 -4.25 -7.89 -24.82
C LEU A 249 -4.39 -6.64 -25.70
N PHE A 250 -5.61 -6.29 -26.12
CA PHE A 250 -5.82 -5.06 -26.88
C PHE A 250 -5.58 -3.80 -26.03
N GLY A 251 -6.00 -3.76 -24.77
CA GLY A 251 -5.73 -2.62 -23.88
C GLY A 251 -4.23 -2.42 -23.56
N TYR A 252 -3.41 -3.46 -23.67
CA TYR A 252 -1.95 -3.38 -23.57
C TYR A 252 -1.33 -2.74 -24.81
N PHE A 253 -1.70 -3.20 -26.01
CA PHE A 253 -1.13 -2.68 -27.27
C PHE A 253 -1.66 -1.30 -27.67
N PHE A 254 -2.94 -1.02 -27.41
CA PHE A 254 -3.61 0.23 -27.80
C PHE A 254 -3.76 1.17 -26.60
N ASN A 255 -2.63 1.56 -25.99
CA ASN A 255 -2.63 2.41 -24.80
C ASN A 255 -2.78 3.91 -25.17
N LEU A 256 -4.03 4.39 -25.19
CA LEU A 256 -4.36 5.79 -25.48
C LEU A 256 -3.81 6.75 -24.41
N THR A 257 -3.85 6.34 -23.14
CA THR A 257 -3.39 7.14 -21.99
C THR A 257 -1.89 7.44 -22.06
N ALA A 258 -1.06 6.48 -22.52
CA ALA A 258 0.40 6.61 -22.60
C ALA A 258 0.91 7.71 -23.55
N THR A 259 0.13 8.09 -24.57
CA THR A 259 0.56 9.06 -25.61
C THR A 259 0.28 10.52 -25.22
N SER A 260 -0.41 10.77 -24.11
CA SER A 260 -1.04 12.06 -23.79
C SER A 260 -0.14 13.20 -23.27
N HIS A 261 1.20 13.04 -23.22
CA HIS A 261 2.10 14.00 -22.54
C HIS A 261 3.21 14.62 -23.42
N PRO A 262 3.07 15.89 -23.86
CA PRO A 262 4.15 16.72 -24.41
C PRO A 262 4.84 17.61 -23.34
N GLY A 263 4.84 17.20 -22.06
CA GLY A 263 5.31 18.02 -20.93
C GLY A 263 6.75 17.69 -20.45
N PRO A 264 7.47 18.64 -19.81
CA PRO A 264 8.83 18.40 -19.31
C PRO A 264 8.86 17.31 -18.23
N ARG A 265 9.66 16.27 -18.46
CA ARG A 265 9.67 15.02 -17.68
C ARG A 265 10.30 15.20 -16.29
N THR A 266 9.54 15.71 -15.32
CA THR A 266 9.91 15.57 -13.90
C THR A 266 9.70 14.11 -13.47
N ARG A 267 10.79 13.44 -13.07
CA ARG A 267 10.86 11.99 -12.83
C ARG A 267 9.87 11.48 -11.76
N SER A 268 9.32 12.35 -10.92
CA SER A 268 8.31 12.03 -9.90
C SER A 268 6.88 11.86 -10.44
N ARG A 269 6.51 12.48 -11.57
CA ARG A 269 5.13 12.42 -12.09
C ARG A 269 4.87 11.22 -13.00
N ALA A 270 5.93 10.59 -13.53
CA ALA A 270 5.83 9.42 -14.39
C ALA A 270 5.31 8.16 -13.66
N ALA A 271 5.55 8.04 -12.35
CA ALA A 271 5.19 6.86 -11.56
C ALA A 271 3.68 6.74 -11.22
N LEU A 272 2.87 7.77 -11.51
CA LEU A 272 1.43 7.78 -11.21
C LEU A 272 0.54 7.32 -12.39
N ASN A 273 1.13 7.15 -13.58
CA ASN A 273 0.41 6.88 -14.82
C ASN A 273 0.78 5.52 -15.46
N ASP A 274 1.39 4.60 -14.70
CA ASP A 274 1.85 3.31 -15.22
C ASP A 274 0.71 2.25 -15.25
N THR A 275 -0.43 2.62 -15.84
CA THR A 275 -1.50 1.68 -16.18
C THR A 275 -1.05 0.89 -17.41
N VAL A 276 -0.45 -0.28 -17.16
CA VAL A 276 0.09 -1.21 -18.18
C VAL A 276 -0.96 -1.60 -19.23
N VAL A 277 -2.23 -1.69 -18.83
CA VAL A 277 -3.39 -1.92 -19.71
C VAL A 277 -4.29 -0.70 -19.62
N ASP A 278 -4.65 -0.11 -20.77
CA ASP A 278 -5.55 1.03 -20.86
C ASP A 278 -7.00 0.63 -20.51
N PRO A 279 -7.60 1.16 -19.43
CA PRO A 279 -8.92 0.71 -18.96
C PRO A 279 -10.07 1.04 -19.93
N LEU A 280 -9.94 2.14 -20.67
CA LEU A 280 -10.93 2.57 -21.65
C LEU A 280 -10.95 1.60 -22.83
N THR A 281 -9.79 1.30 -23.41
CA THR A 281 -9.67 0.36 -24.52
C THR A 281 -10.05 -1.06 -24.10
N PHE A 282 -9.71 -1.48 -22.87
CA PHE A 282 -10.23 -2.72 -22.28
C PHE A 282 -11.77 -2.76 -22.32
N SER A 283 -12.45 -1.71 -21.86
CA SER A 283 -13.92 -1.68 -21.81
C SER A 283 -14.56 -1.76 -23.22
N ILE A 284 -14.00 -1.03 -24.19
CA ILE A 284 -14.47 -1.00 -25.58
C ILE A 284 -14.29 -2.38 -26.24
N VAL A 285 -13.11 -2.99 -26.08
CA VAL A 285 -12.82 -4.30 -26.67
C VAL A 285 -13.68 -5.38 -26.01
N LYS A 286 -13.87 -5.34 -24.69
CA LYS A 286 -14.79 -6.25 -24.00
C LYS A 286 -16.22 -6.11 -24.54
N ALA A 287 -16.71 -4.89 -24.75
CA ALA A 287 -18.04 -4.64 -25.31
C ALA A 287 -18.18 -5.24 -26.72
N LEU A 288 -17.22 -4.98 -27.61
CA LEU A 288 -17.21 -5.49 -28.98
C LEU A 288 -17.12 -7.02 -29.02
N VAL A 289 -16.17 -7.62 -28.29
CA VAL A 289 -16.00 -9.09 -28.24
C VAL A 289 -17.23 -9.76 -27.64
N SER A 290 -17.82 -9.20 -26.58
CA SER A 290 -19.04 -9.76 -25.97
C SER A 290 -20.25 -9.67 -26.90
N TYR A 291 -20.37 -8.60 -27.68
CA TYR A 291 -21.41 -8.49 -28.71
C TYR A 291 -21.21 -9.48 -29.86
N VAL A 292 -19.98 -9.63 -30.35
CA VAL A 292 -19.65 -10.56 -31.45
C VAL A 292 -19.80 -12.03 -31.03
N VAL A 293 -19.36 -12.40 -29.83
CA VAL A 293 -19.45 -13.79 -29.36
C VAL A 293 -20.87 -14.13 -28.87
N TYR A 294 -21.41 -13.38 -27.90
CA TYR A 294 -22.68 -13.74 -27.25
C TYR A 294 -23.91 -13.17 -27.95
N GLY A 295 -23.76 -12.09 -28.73
CA GLY A 295 -24.85 -11.48 -29.50
C GLY A 295 -24.97 -12.02 -30.93
N GLN A 296 -23.85 -12.37 -31.58
CA GLN A 296 -23.81 -12.88 -32.96
C GLN A 296 -23.39 -14.37 -33.07
N GLY A 297 -23.08 -15.04 -31.95
CA GLY A 297 -22.75 -16.47 -31.93
C GLY A 297 -21.40 -16.83 -32.54
N VAL A 298 -20.48 -15.87 -32.74
CA VAL A 298 -19.24 -16.12 -33.48
C VAL A 298 -18.26 -16.98 -32.68
N THR A 299 -17.96 -18.17 -33.22
CA THR A 299 -17.09 -19.19 -32.61
C THR A 299 -15.59 -19.03 -32.92
N PHE A 300 -15.21 -17.93 -33.60
CA PHE A 300 -13.84 -17.66 -34.10
C PHE A 300 -13.20 -18.84 -34.85
N GLY A 301 -13.94 -19.51 -35.74
CA GLY A 301 -13.42 -20.65 -36.51
C GLY A 301 -13.32 -21.96 -35.70
N GLY A 302 -14.09 -22.07 -34.62
CA GLY A 302 -14.21 -23.29 -33.81
C GLY A 302 -13.39 -23.30 -32.52
N PHE A 303 -12.67 -22.22 -32.19
CA PHE A 303 -11.98 -22.09 -30.90
C PHE A 303 -12.95 -21.97 -29.71
N LEU A 304 -14.16 -21.45 -29.92
CA LEU A 304 -15.22 -21.38 -28.92
C LEU A 304 -16.33 -22.36 -29.27
N SER A 305 -16.75 -23.19 -28.32
CA SER A 305 -17.90 -24.07 -28.51
C SER A 305 -19.22 -23.30 -28.38
N GLU A 306 -20.07 -23.41 -29.39
CA GLU A 306 -21.41 -22.80 -29.46
C GLU A 306 -22.26 -23.08 -28.21
N THR A 307 -22.27 -24.32 -27.73
CA THR A 307 -22.98 -24.74 -26.50
C THR A 307 -22.52 -23.99 -25.25
N SER A 308 -21.25 -23.60 -25.15
CA SER A 308 -20.76 -22.79 -24.02
C SER A 308 -21.10 -21.32 -24.17
N ILE A 309 -21.19 -20.80 -25.40
CA ILE A 309 -21.66 -19.43 -25.68
C ILE A 309 -23.12 -19.29 -25.27
N GLU A 310 -23.98 -20.23 -25.66
CA GLU A 310 -25.40 -20.25 -25.29
C GLU A 310 -25.61 -20.33 -23.78
N ARG A 311 -24.96 -21.31 -23.11
CA ARG A 311 -25.06 -21.48 -21.66
C ARG A 311 -24.59 -20.24 -20.90
N LEU A 312 -23.50 -19.61 -21.33
CA LEU A 312 -23.02 -18.38 -20.70
C LEU A 312 -23.95 -17.19 -20.95
N ASN A 313 -24.50 -17.04 -22.15
CA ASN A 313 -25.47 -15.99 -22.47
C ASN A 313 -26.79 -16.17 -21.70
N GLY A 314 -27.19 -17.41 -21.37
CA GLY A 314 -28.31 -17.70 -20.47
C GLY A 314 -28.00 -17.42 -18.99
N ALA A 315 -26.76 -17.66 -18.54
CA ALA A 315 -26.37 -17.53 -17.14
C ALA A 315 -25.99 -16.10 -16.72
N VAL A 316 -25.45 -15.28 -17.63
CA VAL A 316 -25.14 -13.88 -17.33
C VAL A 316 -26.43 -13.10 -17.07
N TYR A 317 -26.42 -12.23 -16.06
CA TYR A 317 -27.54 -11.36 -15.73
C TYR A 317 -27.96 -10.47 -16.92
N GLY A 318 -29.08 -10.79 -17.57
CA GLY A 318 -29.52 -10.11 -18.80
C GLY A 318 -28.73 -10.49 -20.07
N GLY A 319 -27.97 -11.59 -20.04
CA GLY A 319 -27.15 -12.09 -21.13
C GLY A 319 -26.11 -11.08 -21.62
N TYR A 320 -25.79 -11.12 -22.92
CA TYR A 320 -24.83 -10.19 -23.54
C TYR A 320 -25.13 -8.71 -23.28
N LYS A 321 -26.43 -8.35 -23.12
CA LYS A 321 -26.85 -6.97 -22.80
C LYS A 321 -26.39 -6.53 -21.42
N GLY A 322 -26.35 -7.44 -20.44
CA GLY A 322 -25.80 -7.17 -19.11
C GLY A 322 -24.30 -6.90 -19.15
N ILE A 323 -23.54 -7.68 -19.93
CA ILE A 323 -22.11 -7.44 -20.15
C ILE A 323 -21.89 -6.07 -20.79
N LEU A 324 -22.69 -5.71 -21.81
CA LEU A 324 -22.62 -4.40 -22.45
C LEU A 324 -22.87 -3.25 -21.46
N VAL A 325 -23.86 -3.36 -20.57
CA VAL A 325 -24.10 -2.37 -19.51
C VAL A 325 -22.91 -2.29 -18.55
N GLY A 326 -22.35 -3.44 -18.12
CA GLY A 326 -21.15 -3.49 -17.29
C GLY A 326 -19.95 -2.79 -17.95
N THR A 327 -19.71 -3.05 -19.24
CA THR A 327 -18.65 -2.38 -20.01
C THR A 327 -18.91 -0.89 -20.22
N ALA A 328 -20.16 -0.46 -20.40
CA ALA A 328 -20.50 0.95 -20.53
C ALA A 328 -20.21 1.72 -19.22
N VAL A 329 -20.54 1.12 -18.07
CA VAL A 329 -20.19 1.69 -16.76
C VAL A 329 -18.68 1.82 -16.64
N THR A 330 -17.91 0.75 -16.86
CA THR A 330 -16.44 0.79 -16.70
C THR A 330 -15.77 1.73 -17.71
N GLY A 331 -16.29 1.82 -18.92
CA GLY A 331 -15.86 2.78 -19.94
C GLY A 331 -16.09 4.23 -19.51
N ILE A 332 -17.28 4.57 -19.03
CA ILE A 332 -17.58 5.92 -18.51
C ILE A 332 -16.67 6.28 -17.34
N VAL A 333 -16.45 5.37 -16.37
CA VAL A 333 -15.55 5.63 -15.24
C VAL A 333 -14.10 5.82 -15.72
N SER A 334 -13.62 5.00 -16.65
CA SER A 334 -12.27 5.15 -17.22
C SER A 334 -12.08 6.49 -17.96
N MET A 335 -13.10 6.93 -18.71
CA MET A 335 -13.10 8.24 -19.38
C MET A 335 -13.11 9.38 -18.36
N TYR A 336 -13.90 9.26 -17.28
CA TYR A 336 -13.94 10.25 -16.21
C TYR A 336 -12.58 10.37 -15.50
N GLU A 337 -11.92 9.24 -15.19
CA GLU A 337 -10.57 9.26 -14.62
C GLU A 337 -9.55 9.88 -15.59
N ALA A 338 -9.60 9.53 -16.89
CA ALA A 338 -8.71 10.11 -17.89
C ALA A 338 -8.91 11.63 -18.07
N VAL A 339 -10.13 12.13 -17.93
CA VAL A 339 -10.44 13.57 -17.96
C VAL A 339 -9.95 14.27 -16.69
N LEU A 340 -10.13 13.67 -15.49
CA LEU A 340 -9.63 14.24 -14.23
C LEU A 340 -8.09 14.31 -14.14
N ARG A 341 -7.39 13.45 -14.88
CA ARG A 341 -5.91 13.39 -14.91
C ARG A 341 -5.26 14.44 -15.83
N LYS A 342 -6.04 15.20 -16.60
CA LYS A 342 -5.58 16.12 -17.66
C LYS A 342 -5.52 17.59 -17.21
#